data_AF-A0A957K5M5-F1
#
_entry.id   AF-A0A957K5M5-F1
#
_cell.length_a   1.000
_cell.length_b   1.000
_cell.length_c   1.000
_cell.angle_alpha   90.00
_cell.angle_beta   90.00
_cell.angle_gamma   90.00
#
_symmetry.space_group_name_H-M   'P 1'
#
loop_
_entity.id
_entity.type
_entity.pdbx_description
1 polymer ?
#
loop_
_entity_poly.entity_id
_entity_poly.type
_entity_poly.pdbx_seq_one_letter_code
_entity_poly.pdbx_strand_id
1 'polypeptide(L)'
;MARSKRFERRESRDINKETYVSPWPEAGLMVVDSPYDPQPSLLLEAGQVQEMDGRAAADFDMIDQFIVQNCLDLAVAPEAMATPSADIARMIVDINVSRQAVQRLAAGCTPAKLTEIIRHLNVLEMMMGLAKLRVRRTPANQAHVTNFKEHPALLAADAAEAALRGFAEIETTVRVARMAPLNAMATLIGSQTGHGGVLTQCAVEEAMGLRLGLKGLTSYAETLSVYGTEQTFVDGDDTPWSKAFLASAYASRGIKIRFTSGTGSEALMGKAEGHSMLYLEARCLLVTRGGGSQGVQNGSISCIALPEALPGGVRAVLAENLLATMLGLEVASGNDALASHSDIRKTAKLMMQFIPGADFIFSGFSAIPKRDNMF
;
A
#
# COMPACT_ATOMS: atom_id res chain seq x y z
N MET A 1 42.95 -3.46 23.17
CA MET A 1 42.30 -2.40 23.97
C MET A 1 41.07 -3.01 24.64
N ALA A 2 40.84 -2.76 25.93
CA ALA A 2 39.62 -3.23 26.58
C ALA A 2 38.42 -2.47 25.99
N ARG A 3 37.49 -3.19 25.36
CA ARG A 3 36.25 -2.59 24.82
C ARG A 3 35.35 -2.16 25.99
N SER A 4 34.56 -1.10 25.75
CA SER A 4 33.59 -0.64 26.72
C SER A 4 32.45 -1.66 26.83
N LYS A 5 32.19 -2.20 28.03
CA LYS A 5 31.05 -3.08 28.31
C LYS A 5 29.70 -2.49 27.87
N ARG A 6 29.58 -1.15 27.84
CA ARG A 6 28.40 -0.45 27.34
C ARG A 6 28.21 -0.66 25.84
N PHE A 7 29.29 -0.63 25.06
CA PHE A 7 29.23 -0.85 23.62
C PHE A 7 28.98 -2.32 23.30
N GLU A 8 29.60 -3.25 24.01
CA GLU A 8 29.33 -4.69 23.87
C GLU A 8 27.84 -5.02 24.09
N ARG A 9 27.22 -4.44 25.13
CA ARG A 9 25.77 -4.58 25.37
C ARG A 9 24.89 -3.90 24.32
N ARG A 10 25.37 -2.81 23.70
CA ARG A 10 24.61 -2.11 22.65
C ARG A 10 24.68 -2.91 21.36
N GLU A 11 25.86 -3.34 20.94
CA GLU A 11 26.10 -4.14 19.74
C GLU A 11 25.27 -5.44 19.72
N SER A 12 25.03 -6.07 20.87
CA SER A 12 24.21 -7.28 20.96
C SER A 12 22.69 -7.07 20.91
N ARG A 13 22.20 -5.82 20.90
CA ARG A 13 20.76 -5.51 20.82
C ARG A 13 20.21 -5.89 19.45
N ASP A 14 18.98 -6.39 19.42
CA ASP A 14 18.33 -6.84 18.18
C ASP A 14 18.24 -5.76 17.09
N ILE A 15 18.14 -4.48 17.47
CA ILE A 15 18.14 -3.34 16.53
C ILE A 15 19.40 -3.23 15.67
N ASN A 16 20.51 -3.85 16.10
CA ASN A 16 21.77 -3.88 15.34
C ASN A 16 21.89 -5.12 14.44
N LYS A 17 20.86 -5.96 14.38
CA LYS A 17 20.71 -7.01 13.36
C LYS A 17 20.07 -6.47 12.08
N GLU A 18 19.49 -5.27 12.12
CA GLU A 18 18.97 -4.62 10.92
C GLU A 18 20.08 -4.21 9.98
N THR A 19 19.72 -4.09 8.70
CA THR A 19 20.57 -3.42 7.71
C THR A 19 20.07 -1.99 7.54
N TYR A 20 20.97 -1.03 7.74
CA TYR A 20 20.72 0.38 7.43
C TYR A 20 21.61 0.77 6.25
N VAL A 21 21.07 1.58 5.36
CA VAL A 21 21.80 2.08 4.19
C VAL A 21 21.74 3.61 4.17
N SER A 22 22.77 4.21 3.58
CA SER A 22 22.75 5.63 3.29
C SER A 22 21.80 5.90 2.11
N PRO A 23 21.13 7.07 2.08
CA PRO A 23 20.37 7.47 0.90
C PRO A 23 21.21 7.40 -0.37
N TRP A 24 20.63 6.83 -1.43
CA TRP A 24 21.23 6.74 -2.76
C TRP A 24 20.16 7.09 -3.81
N PRO A 25 19.94 8.39 -4.06
CA PRO A 25 18.83 8.87 -4.89
C PRO A 25 18.86 8.34 -6.31
N GLU A 26 20.03 8.23 -6.92
CA GLU A 26 20.19 7.73 -8.30
C GLU A 26 19.69 6.30 -8.47
N ALA A 27 19.70 5.49 -7.41
CA ALA A 27 19.13 4.14 -7.39
C ALA A 27 17.70 4.08 -6.84
N GLY A 28 17.09 5.22 -6.53
CA GLY A 28 15.77 5.31 -5.89
C GLY A 28 15.76 4.87 -4.42
N LEU A 29 16.91 4.73 -3.78
CA LEU A 29 17.01 4.47 -2.34
C LEU A 29 16.89 5.78 -1.55
N MET A 30 15.75 6.44 -1.74
CA MET A 30 15.38 7.63 -0.99
C MET A 30 13.87 7.59 -0.76
N VAL A 31 13.47 7.73 0.50
CA VAL A 31 12.09 7.48 0.89
C VAL A 31 11.17 8.62 0.43
N VAL A 32 11.62 9.85 0.59
CA VAL A 32 10.93 11.09 0.22
C VAL A 32 11.96 12.10 -0.25
N ASP A 33 11.51 13.12 -0.98
CA ASP A 33 12.29 14.31 -1.33
C ASP A 33 13.56 13.99 -2.12
N SER A 34 13.46 13.09 -3.10
CA SER A 34 14.57 12.85 -4.02
C SER A 34 14.88 14.14 -4.78
N PRO A 35 16.15 14.49 -5.01
CA PRO A 35 16.51 15.56 -5.93
C PRO A 35 15.99 15.35 -7.36
N TYR A 36 15.59 14.13 -7.72
CA TYR A 36 15.00 13.78 -9.01
C TYR A 36 13.47 13.73 -8.98
N ASP A 37 12.83 13.95 -7.83
CA ASP A 37 11.37 14.09 -7.80
C ASP A 37 10.96 15.36 -8.55
N PRO A 38 9.93 15.28 -9.40
CA PRO A 38 9.46 16.48 -10.10
C PRO A 38 8.82 17.47 -9.13
N GLN A 39 8.82 18.74 -9.53
CA GLN A 39 8.04 19.75 -8.85
C GLN A 39 6.57 19.65 -9.27
N PRO A 40 5.60 19.97 -8.39
CA PRO A 40 4.19 19.92 -8.76
C PRO A 40 3.85 20.96 -9.84
N SER A 41 3.30 20.49 -10.95
CA SER A 41 2.79 21.36 -12.01
C SER A 41 1.74 20.64 -12.85
N LEU A 42 0.85 21.41 -13.46
CA LEU A 42 -0.18 20.89 -14.35
C LEU A 42 -0.58 21.99 -15.35
N LEU A 43 -0.43 21.73 -16.63
CA LEU A 43 -0.87 22.62 -17.70
C LEU A 43 -2.09 22.03 -18.40
N LEU A 44 -3.17 22.81 -18.47
CA LEU A 44 -4.40 22.44 -19.18
C LEU A 44 -4.60 23.36 -20.38
N GLU A 45 -4.80 22.77 -21.56
CA GLU A 45 -5.19 23.49 -22.77
C GLU A 45 -6.41 22.80 -23.40
N ALA A 46 -7.46 23.59 -23.70
CA ALA A 46 -8.70 23.09 -24.29
C ALA A 46 -9.32 21.87 -23.55
N GLY A 47 -9.14 21.79 -22.23
CA GLY A 47 -9.64 20.68 -21.40
C GLY A 47 -8.79 19.41 -21.44
N GLN A 48 -7.60 19.46 -22.04
CA GLN A 48 -6.63 18.35 -22.08
C GLN A 48 -5.36 18.72 -21.31
N VAL A 49 -4.77 17.73 -20.65
CA VAL A 49 -3.49 17.90 -19.96
C VAL A 49 -2.36 17.93 -20.99
N GLN A 50 -1.62 19.03 -21.04
CA GLN A 50 -0.44 19.19 -21.90
C GLN A 50 0.88 18.96 -21.16
N GLU A 51 0.86 19.08 -19.83
CA GLU A 51 2.03 18.85 -18.97
C GLU A 51 1.54 18.45 -17.58
N MET A 52 2.23 17.50 -16.95
CA MET A 52 1.99 17.06 -15.57
C MET A 52 3.35 16.83 -14.90
N ASP A 53 3.55 17.43 -13.73
CA ASP A 53 4.76 17.30 -12.91
C ASP A 53 6.06 17.49 -13.72
N GLY A 54 6.07 18.52 -14.57
CA GLY A 54 7.23 18.93 -15.36
C GLY A 54 7.46 18.11 -16.63
N ARG A 55 6.63 17.10 -16.89
CA ARG A 55 6.71 16.25 -18.08
C ARG A 55 5.66 16.67 -19.11
N ALA A 56 6.09 16.92 -20.34
CA ALA A 56 5.19 17.27 -21.44
C ALA A 56 4.39 16.05 -21.89
N ALA A 57 3.20 16.26 -22.44
CA ALA A 57 2.30 15.19 -22.88
C ALA A 57 2.91 14.28 -23.95
N ALA A 58 3.85 14.79 -24.76
CA ALA A 58 4.58 14.01 -25.74
C ALA A 58 5.56 12.98 -25.12
N ASP A 59 5.97 13.20 -23.87
CA ASP A 59 6.93 12.38 -23.13
C ASP A 59 6.26 11.53 -22.02
N PHE A 60 4.92 11.55 -21.94
CA PHE A 60 4.17 10.74 -20.99
C PHE A 60 4.39 9.26 -21.24
N ASP A 61 4.82 8.58 -20.17
CA ASP A 61 4.88 7.13 -20.14
C ASP A 61 3.46 6.55 -19.97
N MET A 62 3.33 5.22 -19.94
CA MET A 62 2.01 4.59 -19.83
C MET A 62 1.26 4.95 -18.53
N ILE A 63 1.98 5.24 -17.44
CA ILE A 63 1.39 5.62 -16.15
C ILE A 63 0.87 7.05 -16.22
N ASP A 64 1.67 7.97 -16.77
CA ASP A 64 1.28 9.38 -16.93
C ASP A 64 0.04 9.48 -17.81
N GLN A 65 0.04 8.77 -18.96
CA GLN A 65 -1.12 8.70 -19.86
C GLN A 65 -2.37 8.18 -19.14
N PHE A 66 -2.23 7.15 -18.33
CA PHE A 66 -3.35 6.60 -17.57
C PHE A 66 -3.87 7.59 -16.53
N ILE A 67 -2.97 8.28 -15.81
CA ILE A 67 -3.30 9.26 -14.77
C ILE A 67 -4.09 10.43 -15.34
N VAL A 68 -3.59 11.05 -16.42
CA VAL A 68 -4.24 12.23 -17.00
C VAL A 68 -5.59 11.92 -17.65
N GLN A 69 -5.79 10.67 -18.09
CA GLN A 69 -7.04 10.23 -18.72
C GLN A 69 -8.10 9.80 -17.70
N ASN A 70 -7.71 9.18 -16.57
CA ASN A 70 -8.64 8.43 -15.72
C ASN A 70 -8.64 8.85 -14.25
N CYS A 71 -7.62 9.55 -13.76
CA CYS A 71 -7.39 9.66 -12.32
C CYS A 71 -7.64 11.06 -11.75
N LEU A 72 -7.41 12.11 -12.56
CA LEU A 72 -7.53 13.51 -12.13
C LEU A 72 -8.93 14.08 -12.40
N ASP A 73 -9.50 14.76 -11.41
CA ASP A 73 -10.67 15.61 -11.60
C ASP A 73 -10.22 16.97 -12.17
N LEU A 74 -10.26 17.08 -13.50
CA LEU A 74 -9.83 18.27 -14.22
C LEU A 74 -10.69 19.52 -13.94
N ALA A 75 -11.90 19.35 -13.39
CA ALA A 75 -12.72 20.48 -12.96
C ALA A 75 -12.21 21.11 -11.66
N VAL A 76 -11.59 20.30 -10.79
CA VAL A 76 -11.04 20.74 -9.50
C VAL A 76 -9.54 21.04 -9.59
N ALA A 77 -8.83 20.43 -10.53
CA ALA A 77 -7.38 20.52 -10.65
C ALA A 77 -6.81 21.97 -10.64
N PRO A 78 -7.42 22.97 -11.33
CA PRO A 78 -6.92 24.35 -11.27
C PRO A 78 -6.90 24.92 -9.84
N GLU A 79 -7.96 24.68 -9.06
CA GLU A 79 -8.05 25.11 -7.66
C GLU A 79 -7.07 24.33 -6.78
N ALA A 80 -7.05 23.01 -6.92
CA ALA A 80 -6.20 22.13 -6.11
C ALA A 80 -4.71 22.41 -6.31
N MET A 81 -4.27 22.62 -7.56
CA MET A 81 -2.88 22.91 -7.88
C MET A 81 -2.47 24.33 -7.46
N ALA A 82 -3.38 25.30 -7.54
CA ALA A 82 -3.13 26.68 -7.10
C ALA A 82 -3.16 26.85 -5.57
N THR A 83 -3.86 25.97 -4.85
CA THR A 83 -3.89 26.01 -3.37
C THR A 83 -2.51 25.62 -2.82
N PRO A 84 -1.89 26.43 -1.93
CA PRO A 84 -0.61 26.07 -1.32
C PRO A 84 -0.70 24.72 -0.61
N SER A 85 0.31 23.86 -0.81
CA SER A 85 0.31 22.50 -0.25
C SER A 85 0.25 22.49 1.27
N ALA A 86 0.86 23.48 1.92
CA ALA A 86 0.75 23.71 3.37
C ALA A 86 -0.69 24.02 3.84
N ASP A 87 -1.52 24.66 3.01
CA ASP A 87 -2.92 24.93 3.36
C ASP A 87 -3.75 23.67 3.28
N ILE A 88 -3.55 22.82 2.26
CA ILE A 88 -4.19 21.50 2.20
C ILE A 88 -3.71 20.62 3.37
N ALA A 89 -2.43 20.69 3.74
CA ALA A 89 -1.89 20.00 4.90
C ALA A 89 -2.58 20.41 6.21
N ARG A 90 -2.83 21.72 6.41
CA ARG A 90 -3.62 22.22 7.54
C ARG A 90 -5.06 21.71 7.51
N MET A 91 -5.68 21.70 6.32
CA MET A 91 -7.02 21.14 6.13
C MET A 91 -7.10 19.67 6.53
N ILE A 92 -6.04 18.87 6.37
CA ILE A 92 -6.01 17.45 6.78
C ILE A 92 -6.15 17.30 8.30
N VAL A 93 -5.59 18.20 9.10
CA VAL A 93 -5.63 18.11 10.57
C VAL A 93 -6.72 18.97 11.22
N ASP A 94 -7.29 19.93 10.49
CA ASP A 94 -8.36 20.78 11.01
C ASP A 94 -9.67 19.96 11.18
N ILE A 95 -10.18 19.94 12.40
CA ILE A 95 -11.42 19.25 12.77
C ILE A 95 -12.68 19.91 12.19
N ASN A 96 -12.59 21.18 11.77
CA ASN A 96 -13.70 21.91 11.15
C ASN A 96 -13.75 21.68 9.64
N VAL A 97 -12.73 21.06 9.05
CA VAL A 97 -12.69 20.69 7.64
C VAL A 97 -13.07 19.23 7.47
N SER A 98 -14.16 19.00 6.75
CA SER A 98 -14.69 17.66 6.47
C SER A 98 -13.73 16.82 5.61
N ARG A 99 -13.87 15.49 5.72
CA ARG A 99 -13.20 14.52 4.84
C ARG A 99 -13.46 14.83 3.36
N GLN A 100 -14.70 15.15 3.01
CA GLN A 100 -15.11 15.44 1.63
C GLN A 100 -14.40 16.65 1.05
N ALA A 101 -14.16 17.70 1.84
CA ALA A 101 -13.46 18.90 1.39
C ALA A 101 -11.99 18.60 1.03
N VAL A 102 -11.30 17.81 1.85
CA VAL A 102 -9.92 17.36 1.57
C VAL A 102 -9.90 16.44 0.34
N GLN A 103 -10.80 15.45 0.28
CA GLN A 103 -10.86 14.49 -0.81
C GLN A 103 -11.15 15.16 -2.17
N ARG A 104 -11.99 16.20 -2.17
CA ARG A 104 -12.29 16.98 -3.39
C ARG A 104 -11.01 17.61 -3.96
N LEU A 105 -10.23 18.29 -3.13
CA LEU A 105 -8.97 18.89 -3.59
C LEU A 105 -7.96 17.81 -4.01
N ALA A 106 -7.80 16.75 -3.21
CA ALA A 106 -6.89 15.65 -3.54
C ALA A 106 -7.20 14.99 -4.89
N ALA A 107 -8.47 14.98 -5.33
CA ALA A 107 -8.86 14.47 -6.65
C ALA A 107 -8.29 15.28 -7.82
N GLY A 108 -7.98 16.56 -7.61
CA GLY A 108 -7.36 17.42 -8.62
C GLY A 108 -5.84 17.54 -8.50
N CYS A 109 -5.22 16.84 -7.55
CA CYS A 109 -3.77 16.92 -7.31
C CYS A 109 -3.00 15.91 -8.17
N THR A 110 -1.88 16.35 -8.74
CA THR A 110 -0.89 15.48 -9.40
C THR A 110 -0.13 14.62 -8.38
N PRO A 111 0.59 13.55 -8.81
CA PRO A 111 1.43 12.76 -7.91
C PRO A 111 2.38 13.62 -7.07
N ALA A 112 3.11 14.56 -7.68
CA ALA A 112 4.04 15.43 -6.95
C ALA A 112 3.30 16.40 -6.00
N LYS A 113 2.12 16.90 -6.37
CA LYS A 113 1.33 17.75 -5.47
C LYS A 113 0.91 17.00 -4.22
N LEU A 114 0.46 15.75 -4.38
CA LEU A 114 0.09 14.87 -3.28
C LEU A 114 1.26 14.66 -2.33
N THR A 115 2.45 14.33 -2.85
CA THR A 115 3.63 14.16 -2.01
C THR A 115 4.04 15.46 -1.32
N GLU A 116 3.98 16.60 -2.01
CA GLU A 116 4.31 17.91 -1.43
C GLU A 116 3.43 18.27 -0.23
N ILE A 117 2.12 18.00 -0.29
CA ILE A 117 1.19 18.23 0.84
C ILE A 117 1.66 17.49 2.10
N ILE A 118 2.04 16.23 1.94
CA ILE A 118 2.46 15.37 3.05
C ILE A 118 3.79 15.85 3.66
N ARG A 119 4.68 16.50 2.90
CA ARG A 119 5.95 17.02 3.42
C ARG A 119 5.77 18.00 4.56
N HIS A 120 4.63 18.70 4.60
CA HIS A 120 4.29 19.65 5.66
C HIS A 120 3.79 19.01 6.96
N LEU A 121 3.62 17.69 7.01
CA LEU A 121 3.07 16.98 8.16
C LEU A 121 4.15 16.19 8.89
N ASN A 122 4.11 16.21 10.23
CA ASN A 122 4.79 15.23 11.07
C ASN A 122 3.88 14.01 11.32
N VAL A 123 4.40 12.97 11.98
CA VAL A 123 3.65 11.72 12.18
C VAL A 123 2.39 11.87 13.03
N LEU A 124 2.36 12.79 14.00
CA LEU A 124 1.16 13.03 14.82
C LEU A 124 0.05 13.66 13.98
N GLU A 125 0.42 14.62 13.13
CA GLU A 125 -0.48 15.27 12.19
C GLU A 125 -0.98 14.28 11.14
N MET A 126 -0.10 13.41 10.63
CA MET A 126 -0.51 12.34 9.71
C MET A 126 -1.46 11.34 10.37
N MET A 127 -1.23 10.94 11.63
CA MET A 127 -2.15 10.07 12.36
C MET A 127 -3.51 10.75 12.55
N MET A 128 -3.54 12.03 12.91
CA MET A 128 -4.79 12.80 12.99
C MET A 128 -5.53 12.83 11.64
N GLY A 129 -4.79 13.05 10.55
CA GLY A 129 -5.30 12.98 9.18
C GLY A 129 -5.90 11.62 8.84
N LEU A 130 -5.16 10.54 9.12
CA LEU A 130 -5.59 9.17 8.83
C LEU A 130 -6.87 8.81 9.62
N ALA A 131 -6.95 9.24 10.88
CA ALA A 131 -8.13 9.05 11.71
C ALA A 131 -9.38 9.74 11.14
N LYS A 132 -9.20 10.93 10.53
CA LYS A 132 -10.28 11.69 9.89
C LYS A 132 -10.66 11.13 8.51
N LEU A 133 -9.67 10.69 7.72
CA LEU A 133 -9.84 10.43 6.29
C LEU A 133 -10.14 8.96 5.96
N ARG A 134 -9.92 8.00 6.87
CA ARG A 134 -10.29 6.60 6.62
C ARG A 134 -11.75 6.46 6.15
N VAL A 135 -11.99 5.48 5.29
CA VAL A 135 -13.29 5.35 4.61
C VAL A 135 -14.33 4.79 5.57
N ARG A 136 -13.98 3.74 6.31
CA ARG A 136 -14.85 3.10 7.28
C ARG A 136 -14.72 3.74 8.64
N ARG A 137 -15.85 3.95 9.31
CA ARG A 137 -15.86 4.43 10.69
C ARG A 137 -15.16 3.46 11.65
N THR A 138 -15.42 2.17 11.49
CA THR A 138 -14.91 1.10 12.35
C THR A 138 -13.70 0.42 11.69
N PRO A 139 -12.49 0.57 12.25
CA PRO A 139 -11.32 -0.16 11.82
C PRO A 139 -11.53 -1.67 11.90
N ALA A 140 -10.88 -2.41 11.01
CA ALA A 140 -10.82 -3.87 11.04
C ALA A 140 -9.37 -4.35 10.98
N ASN A 141 -9.19 -5.68 10.90
CA ASN A 141 -7.90 -6.31 10.72
C ASN A 141 -8.03 -7.46 9.73
N GLN A 142 -6.95 -7.69 8.99
CA GLN A 142 -6.74 -8.85 8.15
C GLN A 142 -5.62 -9.72 8.71
N ALA A 143 -5.69 -11.03 8.51
CA ALA A 143 -4.68 -11.98 8.93
C ALA A 143 -4.12 -12.82 7.78
N HIS A 144 -2.83 -13.16 7.86
CA HIS A 144 -2.25 -14.27 7.10
C HIS A 144 -2.54 -15.60 7.80
N VAL A 145 -3.00 -16.57 7.01
CA VAL A 145 -3.12 -17.98 7.39
C VAL A 145 -2.42 -18.81 6.33
N THR A 146 -1.23 -19.30 6.67
CA THR A 146 -0.39 -20.15 5.83
C THR A 146 0.30 -21.20 6.69
N ASN A 147 0.87 -22.24 6.07
CA ASN A 147 1.86 -23.07 6.76
C ASN A 147 2.87 -23.64 5.77
N PHE A 148 4.08 -23.97 6.26
CA PHE A 148 5.21 -24.37 5.41
C PHE A 148 4.95 -25.64 4.58
N LYS A 149 4.02 -26.48 5.04
CA LYS A 149 3.66 -27.75 4.40
C LYS A 149 2.43 -27.64 3.51
N GLU A 150 1.75 -26.49 3.50
CA GLU A 150 0.48 -26.30 2.80
C GLU A 150 -0.58 -27.34 3.21
N HIS A 151 -0.57 -27.69 4.50
CA HIS A 151 -1.44 -28.74 5.04
C HIS A 151 -2.87 -28.19 5.19
N PRO A 152 -3.86 -28.71 4.45
CA PRO A 152 -5.20 -28.12 4.38
C PRO A 152 -5.93 -28.12 5.71
N ALA A 153 -5.81 -29.19 6.50
CA ALA A 153 -6.50 -29.22 7.80
C ALA A 153 -5.93 -28.19 8.79
N LEU A 154 -4.65 -27.84 8.65
CA LEU A 154 -4.03 -26.83 9.49
C LEU A 154 -4.46 -25.44 9.03
N LEU A 155 -4.47 -25.17 7.72
CA LEU A 155 -5.02 -23.93 7.16
C LEU A 155 -6.47 -23.70 7.61
N ALA A 156 -7.32 -24.74 7.56
CA ALA A 156 -8.71 -24.62 7.99
C ALA A 156 -8.82 -24.33 9.49
N ALA A 157 -8.00 -24.99 10.33
CA ALA A 157 -7.99 -24.76 11.78
C ALA A 157 -7.51 -23.34 12.13
N ASP A 158 -6.39 -22.90 11.53
CA ASP A 158 -5.82 -21.58 11.74
C ASP A 158 -6.77 -20.48 11.23
N ALA A 159 -7.46 -20.70 10.10
CA ALA A 159 -8.47 -19.76 9.60
C ALA A 159 -9.70 -19.68 10.49
N ALA A 160 -10.15 -20.80 11.08
CA ALA A 160 -11.23 -20.80 12.06
C ALA A 160 -10.82 -20.03 13.33
N GLU A 161 -9.61 -20.23 13.82
CA GLU A 161 -9.08 -19.49 14.97
C GLU A 161 -8.95 -18.00 14.67
N ALA A 162 -8.40 -17.64 13.51
CA ALA A 162 -8.27 -16.25 13.08
C ALA A 162 -9.65 -15.55 13.00
N ALA A 163 -10.64 -16.21 12.41
CA ALA A 163 -12.01 -15.70 12.38
C ALA A 163 -12.58 -15.46 13.79
N LEU A 164 -12.38 -16.40 14.73
CA LEU A 164 -12.81 -16.25 16.13
C LEU A 164 -12.08 -15.12 16.88
N ARG A 165 -10.84 -14.82 16.51
CA ARG A 165 -10.05 -13.70 17.06
C ARG A 165 -10.51 -12.33 16.53
N GLY A 166 -11.40 -12.29 15.54
CA GLY A 166 -12.03 -11.07 15.04
C GLY A 166 -11.41 -10.50 13.77
N PHE A 167 -10.61 -11.27 13.03
CA PHE A 167 -10.15 -10.85 11.70
C PHE A 167 -11.33 -10.85 10.72
N ALA A 168 -11.52 -9.72 10.02
CA ALA A 168 -12.59 -9.56 9.04
C ALA A 168 -12.19 -10.11 7.66
N GLU A 169 -10.88 -10.18 7.41
CA GLU A 169 -10.31 -10.74 6.19
C GLU A 169 -9.19 -11.70 6.54
N ILE A 170 -9.06 -12.78 5.76
CA ILE A 170 -7.98 -13.75 5.88
C ILE A 170 -7.35 -13.96 4.51
N GLU A 171 -6.04 -13.98 4.48
CA GLU A 171 -5.23 -14.20 3.31
C GLU A 171 -4.41 -15.47 3.47
N THR A 172 -4.37 -16.29 2.42
CA THR A 172 -3.37 -17.36 2.29
C THR A 172 -2.53 -17.12 1.03
N THR A 173 -1.33 -17.68 1.00
CA THR A 173 -0.58 -17.89 -0.24
C THR A 173 -0.10 -19.34 -0.28
N VAL A 174 0.82 -19.64 -1.19
CA VAL A 174 1.35 -20.96 -1.48
C VAL A 174 2.86 -20.94 -1.53
N ARG A 175 3.46 -22.01 -1.02
CA ARG A 175 4.86 -22.34 -1.27
C ARG A 175 5.01 -23.08 -2.60
N VAL A 176 4.02 -23.90 -2.96
CA VAL A 176 3.98 -24.63 -4.24
C VAL A 176 2.72 -24.20 -4.98
N ALA A 177 2.90 -23.48 -6.10
CA ALA A 177 1.79 -22.87 -6.87
C ALA A 177 0.57 -23.78 -7.12
N ARG A 178 0.80 -25.09 -7.34
CA ARG A 178 -0.26 -26.09 -7.58
C ARG A 178 -1.19 -26.33 -6.39
N MET A 179 -0.80 -25.92 -5.18
CA MET A 179 -1.59 -26.04 -3.96
C MET A 179 -2.63 -24.93 -3.81
N ALA A 180 -2.61 -23.89 -4.66
CA ALA A 180 -3.47 -22.71 -4.50
C ALA A 180 -4.97 -23.03 -4.38
N PRO A 181 -5.55 -23.95 -5.19
CA PRO A 181 -6.96 -24.32 -5.03
C PRO A 181 -7.26 -24.96 -3.66
N LEU A 182 -6.33 -25.77 -3.15
CA LEU A 182 -6.52 -26.46 -1.88
C LEU A 182 -6.33 -25.51 -0.69
N ASN A 183 -5.37 -24.58 -0.77
CA ASN A 183 -5.17 -23.54 0.24
C ASN A 183 -6.39 -22.61 0.30
N ALA A 184 -6.83 -22.09 -0.85
CA ALA A 184 -8.02 -21.24 -0.95
C ALA A 184 -9.26 -21.93 -0.36
N MET A 185 -9.52 -23.19 -0.76
CA MET A 185 -10.66 -23.96 -0.26
C MET A 185 -10.58 -24.21 1.26
N ALA A 186 -9.42 -24.60 1.78
CA ALA A 186 -9.23 -24.87 3.20
C ALA A 186 -9.44 -23.61 4.05
N THR A 187 -8.86 -22.48 3.63
CA THR A 187 -9.00 -21.19 4.30
C THR A 187 -10.45 -20.68 4.23
N LEU A 188 -11.13 -20.83 3.10
CA LEU A 188 -12.56 -20.51 2.96
C LEU A 188 -13.39 -21.32 3.96
N ILE A 189 -13.25 -22.66 3.98
CA ILE A 189 -14.00 -23.52 4.91
C ILE A 189 -13.70 -23.15 6.38
N GLY A 190 -12.43 -22.99 6.71
CA GLY A 190 -11.99 -22.66 8.07
C GLY A 190 -12.55 -21.34 8.55
N SER A 191 -12.41 -20.28 7.75
CA SER A 191 -12.90 -18.94 8.09
C SER A 191 -14.40 -18.94 8.42
N GLN A 192 -15.22 -19.61 7.60
CA GLN A 192 -16.67 -19.69 7.81
C GLN A 192 -17.05 -20.57 8.99
N THR A 193 -16.19 -21.52 9.38
CA THR A 193 -16.39 -22.35 10.59
C THR A 193 -16.16 -21.55 11.86
N GLY A 194 -15.19 -20.63 11.86
CA GLY A 194 -14.92 -19.77 13.01
C GLY A 194 -15.95 -18.65 13.17
N HIS A 195 -16.19 -17.88 12.10
CA HIS A 195 -17.20 -16.83 12.07
C HIS A 195 -17.72 -16.60 10.65
N GLY A 196 -19.03 -16.77 10.44
CA GLY A 196 -19.64 -16.55 9.14
C GLY A 196 -19.48 -15.10 8.67
N GLY A 197 -19.08 -14.91 7.40
CA GLY A 197 -18.92 -13.59 6.79
C GLY A 197 -17.49 -13.04 6.73
N VAL A 198 -16.50 -13.76 7.29
CA VAL A 198 -15.07 -13.42 7.09
C VAL A 198 -14.71 -13.60 5.63
N LEU A 199 -14.05 -12.62 5.02
CA LEU A 199 -13.64 -12.70 3.61
C LEU A 199 -12.31 -13.43 3.49
N THR A 200 -12.11 -14.19 2.42
CA THR A 200 -10.89 -14.95 2.17
C THR A 200 -10.33 -14.72 0.78
N GLN A 201 -9.01 -14.54 0.69
CA GLN A 201 -8.28 -14.49 -0.57
C GLN A 201 -7.15 -15.52 -0.61
N CYS A 202 -6.62 -15.77 -1.82
CA CYS A 202 -5.42 -16.55 -2.03
C CYS A 202 -4.47 -15.77 -2.97
N ALA A 203 -3.41 -15.21 -2.42
CA ALA A 203 -2.43 -14.41 -3.15
C ALA A 203 -1.52 -15.30 -4.00
N VAL A 204 -1.69 -15.21 -5.32
CA VAL A 204 -0.96 -15.95 -6.35
C VAL A 204 -0.90 -15.10 -7.62
N GLU A 205 -0.28 -15.61 -8.68
CA GLU A 205 -0.31 -14.98 -10.02
C GLU A 205 -1.73 -14.59 -10.44
N GLU A 206 -1.86 -13.45 -11.11
CA GLU A 206 -3.10 -12.71 -11.32
C GLU A 206 -4.19 -13.52 -12.04
N ALA A 207 -3.85 -14.21 -13.13
CA ALA A 207 -4.79 -15.04 -13.89
C ALA A 207 -5.22 -16.27 -13.09
N MET A 208 -4.31 -16.90 -12.33
CA MET A 208 -4.67 -17.95 -11.38
C MET A 208 -5.60 -17.42 -10.29
N GLY A 209 -5.30 -16.26 -9.70
CA GLY A 209 -6.11 -15.62 -8.67
C GLY A 209 -7.54 -15.37 -9.17
N LEU A 210 -7.68 -14.82 -10.37
CA LEU A 210 -8.98 -14.61 -11.00
C LEU A 210 -9.70 -15.93 -11.21
N ARG A 211 -9.01 -16.97 -11.66
CA ARG A 211 -9.59 -18.30 -11.85
C ARG A 211 -10.09 -18.92 -10.55
N LEU A 212 -9.40 -18.70 -9.43
CA LEU A 212 -9.86 -19.13 -8.10
C LEU A 212 -11.13 -18.39 -7.71
N GLY A 213 -11.17 -17.07 -7.92
CA GLY A 213 -12.35 -16.24 -7.68
C GLY A 213 -13.55 -16.66 -8.53
N LEU A 214 -13.36 -16.87 -9.84
CA LEU A 214 -14.43 -17.35 -10.75
C LEU A 214 -14.98 -18.73 -10.36
N LYS A 215 -14.18 -19.55 -9.69
CA LYS A 215 -14.60 -20.86 -9.16
C LYS A 215 -15.25 -20.77 -7.78
N GLY A 216 -15.36 -19.58 -7.19
CA GLY A 216 -15.91 -19.36 -5.86
C GLY A 216 -15.03 -19.90 -4.73
N LEU A 217 -13.71 -20.02 -4.96
CA LEU A 217 -12.77 -20.49 -3.92
C LEU A 217 -12.21 -19.36 -3.07
N THR A 218 -12.39 -18.11 -3.50
CA THR A 218 -12.07 -16.89 -2.76
C THR A 218 -13.26 -15.94 -2.82
N SER A 219 -13.41 -15.07 -1.82
CA SER A 219 -14.49 -14.08 -1.76
C SER A 219 -14.02 -12.67 -2.14
N TYR A 220 -12.70 -12.45 -2.17
CA TYR A 220 -12.08 -11.23 -2.66
C TYR A 220 -10.66 -11.51 -3.17
N ALA A 221 -10.03 -10.52 -3.80
CA ALA A 221 -8.61 -10.50 -4.13
C ALA A 221 -8.00 -9.13 -3.79
N GLU A 222 -6.75 -9.10 -3.35
CA GLU A 222 -6.11 -7.85 -2.93
C GLU A 222 -4.73 -7.67 -3.55
N THR A 223 -3.93 -8.74 -3.69
CA THR A 223 -2.59 -8.71 -4.29
C THR A 223 -2.61 -8.51 -5.80
N LEU A 224 -3.44 -7.59 -6.28
CA LEU A 224 -3.52 -7.12 -7.66
C LEU A 224 -2.53 -5.95 -7.80
N SER A 225 -1.26 -6.27 -8.07
CA SER A 225 -0.16 -5.31 -7.86
C SER A 225 -0.11 -4.19 -8.92
N VAL A 226 0.13 -2.95 -8.50
CA VAL A 226 0.42 -1.80 -9.38
C VAL A 226 1.74 -1.15 -8.99
N TYR A 227 2.40 -0.49 -9.95
CA TYR A 227 3.77 0.01 -9.79
C TYR A 227 3.94 1.43 -10.33
N GLY A 228 4.93 2.15 -9.80
CA GLY A 228 5.14 3.58 -10.01
C GLY A 228 6.03 3.92 -11.20
N THR A 229 6.63 2.94 -11.89
CA THR A 229 7.36 3.14 -13.15
C THR A 229 6.95 2.11 -14.21
N GLU A 230 7.07 2.49 -15.48
CA GLU A 230 6.66 1.65 -16.60
C GLU A 230 7.41 0.32 -16.61
N GLN A 231 8.73 0.34 -16.40
CA GLN A 231 9.52 -0.88 -16.43
C GLN A 231 9.23 -1.80 -15.23
N THR A 232 8.95 -1.26 -14.04
CA THR A 232 8.51 -2.10 -12.90
C THR A 232 7.17 -2.76 -13.19
N PHE A 233 6.24 -2.05 -13.82
CA PHE A 233 4.96 -2.62 -14.23
C PHE A 233 5.13 -3.77 -15.23
N VAL A 234 5.98 -3.58 -16.24
CA VAL A 234 6.29 -4.61 -17.24
C VAL A 234 6.94 -5.83 -16.58
N ASP A 235 7.90 -5.64 -15.66
CA ASP A 235 8.51 -6.74 -14.91
C ASP A 235 7.50 -7.40 -13.94
N GLY A 236 6.47 -6.66 -13.53
CA GLY A 236 5.28 -7.15 -12.82
C GLY A 236 4.23 -7.82 -13.73
N ASP A 237 4.53 -7.99 -15.01
CA ASP A 237 3.71 -8.62 -16.06
C ASP A 237 2.37 -7.92 -16.35
N ASP A 238 2.33 -6.60 -16.18
CA ASP A 238 1.10 -5.83 -16.31
C ASP A 238 1.31 -4.40 -16.83
N THR A 239 0.19 -3.74 -17.11
CA THR A 239 0.08 -2.32 -17.45
C THR A 239 -1.06 -1.70 -16.63
N PRO A 240 -1.15 -0.37 -16.52
CA PRO A 240 -2.32 0.28 -15.91
C PRO A 240 -3.66 -0.20 -16.50
N TRP A 241 -3.72 -0.44 -17.82
CA TRP A 241 -4.93 -0.92 -18.50
C TRP A 241 -5.25 -2.38 -18.22
N SER A 242 -4.26 -3.28 -18.20
CA SER A 242 -4.50 -4.69 -17.88
C SER A 242 -4.97 -4.83 -16.44
N LYS A 243 -4.42 -4.05 -15.49
CA LYS A 243 -4.90 -3.99 -14.10
C LYS A 243 -6.32 -3.43 -13.98
N ALA A 244 -6.63 -2.33 -14.66
CA ALA A 244 -7.98 -1.77 -14.66
C ALA A 244 -9.00 -2.76 -15.26
N PHE A 245 -8.62 -3.46 -16.33
CA PHE A 245 -9.42 -4.52 -16.91
C PHE A 245 -9.59 -5.71 -15.95
N LEU A 246 -8.53 -6.13 -15.26
CA LEU A 246 -8.56 -7.19 -14.26
C LEU A 246 -9.48 -6.83 -13.08
N ALA A 247 -9.40 -5.60 -12.55
CA ALA A 247 -10.32 -5.08 -11.55
C ALA A 247 -11.78 -5.21 -12.01
N SER A 248 -12.05 -4.78 -13.25
CA SER A 248 -13.37 -4.90 -13.87
C SER A 248 -13.80 -6.35 -14.09
N ALA A 249 -12.86 -7.26 -14.36
CA ALA A 249 -13.12 -8.69 -14.52
C ALA A 249 -13.58 -9.32 -13.20
N TYR A 250 -12.97 -8.98 -12.07
CA TYR A 250 -13.47 -9.39 -10.75
C TYR A 250 -14.81 -8.74 -10.42
N ALA A 251 -14.93 -7.42 -10.61
CA ALA A 251 -16.15 -6.67 -10.29
C ALA A 251 -17.38 -7.15 -11.08
N SER A 252 -17.21 -7.51 -12.35
CA SER A 252 -18.28 -8.08 -13.19
C SER A 252 -18.75 -9.47 -12.74
N ARG A 253 -18.06 -10.09 -11.77
CA ARG A 253 -18.48 -11.33 -11.09
C ARG A 253 -18.87 -11.09 -9.63
N GLY A 254 -19.02 -9.82 -9.22
CA GLY A 254 -19.40 -9.45 -7.87
C GLY A 254 -18.32 -9.75 -6.82
N ILE A 255 -17.06 -9.91 -7.23
CA ILE A 255 -15.95 -10.23 -6.33
C ILE A 255 -15.32 -8.91 -5.88
N LYS A 256 -15.22 -8.71 -4.56
CA LYS A 256 -14.51 -7.56 -3.98
C LYS A 256 -13.05 -7.61 -4.40
N ILE A 257 -12.48 -6.46 -4.76
CA ILE A 257 -11.04 -6.35 -4.96
C ILE A 257 -10.47 -5.15 -4.25
N ARG A 258 -9.16 -5.18 -4.05
CA ARG A 258 -8.33 -3.97 -4.00
C ARG A 258 -7.04 -4.21 -4.79
N PHE A 259 -6.29 -3.15 -5.05
CA PHE A 259 -4.93 -3.27 -5.58
C PHE A 259 -3.92 -3.32 -4.45
N THR A 260 -2.70 -3.77 -4.75
CA THR A 260 -1.57 -3.66 -3.84
C THR A 260 -0.49 -2.79 -4.46
N SER A 261 0.04 -1.86 -3.68
CA SER A 261 1.23 -1.08 -4.00
C SER A 261 2.09 -0.94 -2.74
N GLY A 262 3.11 -0.11 -2.77
CA GLY A 262 3.90 0.13 -1.58
C GLY A 262 5.26 0.74 -1.89
N THR A 263 5.66 1.68 -1.04
CA THR A 263 6.98 2.30 -1.15
C THR A 263 8.10 1.25 -1.17
N GLY A 264 8.97 1.37 -2.17
CA GLY A 264 10.19 0.57 -2.29
C GLY A 264 10.13 -0.56 -3.32
N SER A 265 8.97 -0.84 -3.91
CA SER A 265 8.85 -1.90 -4.91
C SER A 265 9.72 -1.65 -6.15
N GLU A 266 9.71 -0.43 -6.68
CA GLU A 266 10.45 -0.04 -7.88
C GLU A 266 11.95 -0.02 -7.61
N ALA A 267 12.36 0.42 -6.40
CA ALA A 267 13.75 0.40 -5.99
C ALA A 267 14.27 -1.03 -5.79
N LEU A 268 13.45 -1.91 -5.20
CA LEU A 268 13.76 -3.34 -5.05
C LEU A 268 13.89 -4.04 -6.41
N MET A 269 13.02 -3.68 -7.36
CA MET A 269 13.05 -4.19 -8.74
C MET A 269 14.09 -3.47 -9.62
N GLY A 270 14.80 -2.47 -9.08
CA GLY A 270 15.92 -1.80 -9.75
C GLY A 270 15.52 -0.80 -10.83
N LYS A 271 14.29 -0.29 -10.82
CA LYS A 271 13.68 0.56 -11.86
C LYS A 271 12.99 1.81 -11.28
N ALA A 272 13.57 2.41 -10.23
CA ALA A 272 13.00 3.58 -9.56
C ALA A 272 13.22 4.92 -10.29
N GLU A 273 14.00 4.94 -11.38
CA GLU A 273 14.21 6.13 -12.23
C GLU A 273 14.75 7.36 -11.47
N GLY A 274 15.44 7.14 -10.34
CA GLY A 274 15.96 8.19 -9.47
C GLY A 274 14.92 8.81 -8.54
N HIS A 275 13.64 8.51 -8.71
CA HIS A 275 12.57 9.06 -7.91
C HIS A 275 12.54 8.50 -6.48
N SER A 276 11.94 9.26 -5.56
CA SER A 276 11.69 8.79 -4.21
C SER A 276 10.57 7.77 -4.17
N MET A 277 10.64 6.87 -3.20
CA MET A 277 9.65 5.81 -3.03
C MET A 277 8.23 6.38 -2.86
N LEU A 278 8.07 7.49 -2.12
CA LEU A 278 6.75 8.08 -1.88
C LEU A 278 6.16 8.75 -3.15
N TYR A 279 6.99 9.33 -4.01
CA TYR A 279 6.52 9.86 -5.30
C TYR A 279 6.02 8.74 -6.21
N LEU A 280 6.79 7.66 -6.33
CA LEU A 280 6.39 6.49 -7.12
C LEU A 280 5.10 5.87 -6.57
N GLU A 281 4.98 5.77 -5.25
CA GLU A 281 3.75 5.31 -4.60
C GLU A 281 2.56 6.27 -4.84
N ALA A 282 2.76 7.58 -4.90
CA ALA A 282 1.68 8.51 -5.27
C ALA A 282 1.17 8.25 -6.71
N ARG A 283 2.05 7.86 -7.63
CA ARG A 283 1.65 7.41 -8.97
C ARG A 283 0.83 6.11 -8.89
N CYS A 284 1.28 5.12 -8.11
CA CYS A 284 0.53 3.88 -7.86
C CYS A 284 -0.88 4.13 -7.34
N LEU A 285 -1.03 5.06 -6.39
CA LEU A 285 -2.31 5.38 -5.77
C LEU A 285 -3.28 6.07 -6.75
N LEU A 286 -2.77 6.92 -7.62
CA LEU A 286 -3.59 7.50 -8.68
C LEU A 286 -4.01 6.43 -9.69
N VAL A 287 -3.11 5.52 -10.12
CA VAL A 287 -3.48 4.37 -10.96
C VAL A 287 -4.54 3.50 -10.27
N THR A 288 -4.41 3.29 -8.96
CA THR A 288 -5.40 2.52 -8.18
C THR A 288 -6.78 3.16 -8.20
N ARG A 289 -6.83 4.48 -7.99
CA ARG A 289 -8.08 5.26 -8.08
C ARG A 289 -8.69 5.21 -9.48
N GLY A 290 -7.91 5.52 -10.52
CA GLY A 290 -8.42 5.54 -11.90
C GLY A 290 -8.72 4.16 -12.48
N GLY A 291 -8.07 3.12 -11.98
CA GLY A 291 -8.36 1.71 -12.30
C GLY A 291 -9.70 1.23 -11.73
N GLY A 292 -10.40 2.07 -10.96
CA GLY A 292 -11.70 1.75 -10.37
C GLY A 292 -11.62 0.80 -9.18
N SER A 293 -10.42 0.61 -8.61
CA SER A 293 -10.28 -0.13 -7.37
C SER A 293 -10.89 0.65 -6.21
N GLN A 294 -11.72 -0.01 -5.40
CA GLN A 294 -12.34 0.61 -4.22
C GLN A 294 -11.34 0.86 -3.07
N GLY A 295 -10.17 0.21 -3.11
CA GLY A 295 -9.16 0.29 -2.07
C GLY A 295 -7.76 -0.03 -2.54
N VAL A 296 -6.83 0.03 -1.60
CA VAL A 296 -5.43 -0.34 -1.77
C VAL A 296 -4.90 -1.04 -0.52
N GLN A 297 -4.06 -2.04 -0.70
CA GLN A 297 -3.09 -2.47 0.29
C GLN A 297 -1.79 -1.73 0.02
N ASN A 298 -1.38 -0.85 0.93
CA ASN A 298 -0.10 -0.14 0.87
C ASN A 298 0.46 0.10 2.27
N GLY A 299 1.61 0.77 2.37
CA GLY A 299 2.42 0.85 3.58
C GLY A 299 3.68 0.00 3.45
N SER A 300 4.33 0.08 2.29
CA SER A 300 5.48 -0.69 1.80
C SER A 300 5.29 -2.21 1.66
N ILE A 301 4.43 -2.83 2.47
CA ILE A 301 4.03 -4.24 2.33
C ILE A 301 5.28 -5.14 2.38
N SER A 302 5.45 -6.03 1.40
CA SER A 302 6.58 -6.95 1.28
C SER A 302 7.93 -6.23 1.10
N CYS A 303 7.93 -4.94 0.75
CA CYS A 303 9.14 -4.15 0.58
C CYS A 303 9.59 -3.43 1.86
N ILE A 304 8.89 -3.58 3.00
CA ILE A 304 9.07 -2.77 4.23
C ILE A 304 10.51 -2.63 4.73
N ALA A 305 11.34 -3.65 4.53
CA ALA A 305 12.74 -3.61 4.93
C ALA A 305 13.51 -2.48 4.22
N LEU A 306 13.14 -2.11 3.00
CA LEU A 306 13.83 -1.14 2.18
C LEU A 306 13.61 0.32 2.65
N PRO A 307 12.38 0.84 2.80
CA PRO A 307 12.19 2.15 3.40
C PRO A 307 12.66 2.17 4.86
N GLU A 308 12.48 1.10 5.63
CA GLU A 308 13.01 1.05 7.00
C GLU A 308 14.55 1.10 7.05
N ALA A 309 15.27 0.63 6.03
CA ALA A 309 16.72 0.78 5.98
C ALA A 309 17.18 2.24 5.80
N LEU A 310 16.26 3.15 5.46
CA LEU A 310 16.54 4.55 5.13
C LEU A 310 15.96 5.54 6.17
N PRO A 311 16.53 6.76 6.25
CA PRO A 311 15.98 7.81 7.10
C PRO A 311 14.53 8.16 6.74
N GLY A 312 13.66 8.24 7.74
CA GLY A 312 12.26 8.63 7.55
C GLY A 312 11.34 7.53 7.00
N GLY A 313 11.83 6.31 6.79
CA GLY A 313 11.05 5.17 6.26
C GLY A 313 9.68 4.98 6.88
N VAL A 314 9.62 4.84 8.21
CA VAL A 314 8.36 4.64 8.94
C VAL A 314 7.38 5.82 8.78
N ARG A 315 7.89 7.05 8.67
CA ARG A 315 7.05 8.22 8.40
C ARG A 315 6.44 8.15 7.00
N ALA A 316 7.20 7.71 6.01
CA ALA A 316 6.68 7.60 4.65
C ALA A 316 5.68 6.46 4.48
N VAL A 317 5.87 5.36 5.21
CA VAL A 317 4.88 4.28 5.31
C VAL A 317 3.54 4.77 5.85
N LEU A 318 3.54 5.68 6.83
CA LEU A 318 2.31 6.34 7.26
C LEU A 318 1.78 7.33 6.21
N ALA A 319 2.68 8.07 5.56
CA ALA A 319 2.31 9.03 4.53
C ALA A 319 1.58 8.40 3.34
N GLU A 320 2.05 7.27 2.81
CA GLU A 320 1.37 6.60 1.69
C GLU A 320 -0.01 6.09 2.07
N ASN A 321 -0.21 5.61 3.31
CA ASN A 321 -1.55 5.26 3.80
C ASN A 321 -2.45 6.50 3.84
N LEU A 322 -1.92 7.64 4.31
CA LEU A 322 -2.65 8.90 4.35
C LEU A 322 -3.02 9.38 2.93
N LEU A 323 -2.08 9.33 1.98
CA LEU A 323 -2.35 9.65 0.56
C LEU A 323 -3.49 8.82 -0.01
N ALA A 324 -3.50 7.51 0.26
CA ALA A 324 -4.57 6.63 -0.19
C ALA A 324 -5.94 7.06 0.39
N THR A 325 -6.02 7.37 1.70
CA THR A 325 -7.27 7.87 2.30
C THR A 325 -7.68 9.26 1.82
N MET A 326 -6.72 10.15 1.49
CA MET A 326 -7.00 11.44 0.85
C MET A 326 -7.65 11.26 -0.51
N LEU A 327 -7.25 10.24 -1.26
CA LEU A 327 -7.87 9.86 -2.53
C LEU A 327 -9.19 9.10 -2.34
N GLY A 328 -9.59 8.83 -1.11
CA GLY A 328 -10.84 8.17 -0.75
C GLY A 328 -10.87 6.67 -0.97
N LEU A 329 -9.70 6.04 -1.07
CA LEU A 329 -9.53 4.59 -1.16
C LEU A 329 -9.69 3.95 0.22
N GLU A 330 -10.30 2.77 0.30
CA GLU A 330 -10.16 1.87 1.45
C GLU A 330 -8.69 1.51 1.62
N VAL A 331 -8.14 1.54 2.84
CA VAL A 331 -6.72 1.28 3.08
C VAL A 331 -6.50 0.06 3.99
N ALA A 332 -5.88 -0.97 3.41
CA ALA A 332 -5.27 -2.07 4.14
C ALA A 332 -3.78 -1.72 4.37
N SER A 333 -3.45 -1.29 5.58
CA SER A 333 -2.31 -0.37 5.81
C SER A 333 -0.96 -1.04 6.10
N GLY A 334 -0.68 -2.18 5.47
CA GLY A 334 0.54 -2.95 5.70
C GLY A 334 0.55 -3.61 7.08
N ASN A 335 1.70 -3.55 7.77
CA ASN A 335 1.92 -4.23 9.06
C ASN A 335 1.90 -5.77 8.95
N ASP A 336 2.14 -6.27 7.75
CA ASP A 336 1.99 -7.65 7.29
C ASP A 336 3.31 -8.38 7.06
N ALA A 337 4.39 -7.64 6.80
CA ALA A 337 5.73 -8.17 6.61
C ALA A 337 6.65 -7.95 7.83
N LEU A 338 7.72 -8.73 7.90
CA LEU A 338 8.73 -8.61 8.95
C LEU A 338 9.55 -7.33 8.77
N ALA A 339 9.25 -6.32 9.60
CA ALA A 339 9.93 -5.03 9.54
C ALA A 339 11.28 -4.97 10.30
N SER A 340 11.38 -5.65 11.45
CA SER A 340 12.58 -5.55 12.31
C SER A 340 12.73 -6.72 13.29
N HIS A 341 13.96 -7.00 13.71
CA HIS A 341 14.31 -7.85 14.85
C HIS A 341 13.99 -7.19 16.21
N SER A 342 13.92 -5.86 16.29
CA SER A 342 13.62 -5.11 17.51
C SER A 342 12.12 -4.95 17.74
N ASP A 343 11.62 -5.43 18.88
CA ASP A 343 10.20 -5.28 19.26
C ASP A 343 9.82 -3.81 19.44
N ILE A 344 10.73 -2.97 19.94
CA ILE A 344 10.49 -1.53 20.08
C ILE A 344 10.25 -0.88 18.71
N ARG A 345 11.06 -1.25 17.70
CA ARG A 345 10.96 -0.67 16.36
C ARG A 345 9.71 -1.12 15.63
N LYS A 346 9.43 -2.42 15.62
CA LYS A 346 8.17 -2.98 15.07
C LYS A 346 6.95 -2.35 15.72
N THR A 347 6.95 -2.20 17.04
CA THR A 347 5.84 -1.58 17.77
C THR A 347 5.68 -0.12 17.39
N ALA A 348 6.77 0.67 17.33
CA ALA A 348 6.70 2.07 16.92
C ALA A 348 6.14 2.24 15.51
N LYS A 349 6.54 1.36 14.56
CA LYS A 349 5.99 1.33 13.21
C LYS A 349 4.49 1.03 13.23
N LEU A 350 4.07 -0.04 13.92
CA LEU A 350 2.66 -0.42 14.05
C LEU A 350 1.79 0.71 14.63
N MET A 351 2.30 1.45 15.62
CA MET A 351 1.54 2.52 16.29
C MET A 351 1.08 3.61 15.30
N MET A 352 1.78 3.79 14.18
CA MET A 352 1.42 4.77 13.16
C MET A 352 0.04 4.50 12.55
N GLN A 353 -0.36 3.25 12.39
CA GLN A 353 -1.68 2.87 11.88
C GLN A 353 -2.63 2.41 12.99
N PHE A 354 -2.10 1.81 14.06
CA PHE A 354 -2.91 1.28 15.16
C PHE A 354 -3.60 2.39 15.97
N ILE A 355 -2.88 3.46 16.33
CA ILE A 355 -3.42 4.57 17.13
C ILE A 355 -4.56 5.28 16.40
N PRO A 356 -4.38 5.75 15.15
CA PRO A 356 -5.47 6.42 14.46
C PRO A 356 -6.55 5.44 14.03
N GLY A 357 -6.17 4.21 13.64
CA GLY A 357 -6.99 3.23 12.93
C GLY A 357 -6.93 3.41 11.41
N ALA A 358 -6.97 2.31 10.67
CA ALA A 358 -7.15 2.26 9.22
C ALA A 358 -8.37 1.38 8.87
N ASP A 359 -8.76 1.27 7.59
CA ASP A 359 -9.82 0.34 7.20
C ASP A 359 -9.43 -1.10 7.60
N PHE A 360 -8.18 -1.47 7.36
CA PHE A 360 -7.50 -2.59 8.01
C PHE A 360 -6.15 -2.15 8.59
N ILE A 361 -6.01 -2.17 9.93
CA ILE A 361 -4.76 -1.75 10.60
C ILE A 361 -3.59 -2.66 10.18
N PHE A 362 -3.88 -3.96 10.14
CA PHE A 362 -3.04 -4.97 9.53
C PHE A 362 -3.70 -5.44 8.23
N SER A 363 -2.97 -5.40 7.12
CA SER A 363 -3.26 -6.11 5.88
C SER A 363 -2.55 -7.46 5.84
N GLY A 364 -2.52 -8.18 6.96
CA GLY A 364 -1.76 -9.43 7.03
C GLY A 364 -1.11 -9.73 8.38
N PHE A 365 -1.85 -9.57 9.48
CA PHE A 365 -1.34 -10.04 10.77
C PHE A 365 -1.07 -11.54 10.71
N SER A 366 0.13 -11.98 11.06
CA SER A 366 0.45 -13.41 11.10
C SER A 366 -0.36 -14.12 12.19
N ALA A 367 -1.49 -14.75 11.83
CA ALA A 367 -2.30 -15.56 12.76
C ALA A 367 -1.62 -16.88 13.14
N ILE A 368 -0.49 -17.16 12.50
CA ILE A 368 0.34 -18.34 12.66
C ILE A 368 1.76 -17.95 13.13
N PRO A 369 2.58 -18.89 13.63
CA PRO A 369 3.96 -18.61 13.98
C PRO A 369 4.80 -18.21 12.76
N LYS A 370 5.78 -17.33 12.94
CA LYS A 370 6.63 -16.78 11.87
C LYS A 370 7.17 -17.84 10.88
N ARG A 371 7.57 -19.03 11.36
CA ARG A 371 8.11 -20.11 10.51
C ARG A 371 7.11 -20.57 9.44
N ASP A 372 5.83 -20.49 9.75
CA ASP A 372 4.74 -20.94 8.91
C ASP A 372 4.16 -19.81 8.04
N ASN A 373 4.64 -18.57 8.21
CA ASN A 373 4.26 -17.42 7.39
C ASN A 373 5.02 -17.46 6.07
N MET A 374 4.29 -17.61 4.97
CA MET A 374 4.85 -17.77 3.63
C MET A 374 5.00 -16.43 2.89
N PHE A 375 4.72 -15.31 3.55
CA PHE A 375 4.88 -13.95 3.03
C PHE A 375 6.21 -13.31 3.46
#